data_AF-A0A6S7LV05-F1
#
_entry.id   AF-A0A6S7LV05-F1
#
_cell.length_a   1.000
_cell.length_b   1.000
_cell.length_c   1.000
_cell.angle_alpha   90.00
_cell.angle_beta   90.00
_cell.angle_gamma   90.00
#
_symmetry.space_group_name_H-M   'P 1'
#
loop_
_entity.id
_entity.type
_entity.pdbx_description
1 polymer ?
#
loop_
_entity_poly.entity_id
_entity_poly.type
_entity_poly.pdbx_seq_one_letter_code
_entity_poly.pdbx_strand_id
1 'polypeptide(L)'
;MGESFKYLGRFFDFDTSDHEHKSELMFLIDELMSDINHKPLHQKNKLILYNRYVLSKISWHLTVSPLSKTLVTETINSVINQYIRKWLEIPISGTLSNIYLTHNKISLDILPASVKIIQCQTVLRNALKTSPNDSIKELWKSTFNHTNIQYDIYNSTKEVSRIFILDKKINFNTV
;
A
#
# COMPACT_ATOMS: atom_id res chain seq x y z
N MET A 1 -13.29 23.29 19.54
CA MET A 1 -12.24 22.26 19.47
C MET A 1 -12.94 21.01 18.99
N GLY A 2 -12.76 20.66 17.71
CA GLY A 2 -13.42 19.49 17.14
C GLY A 2 -12.58 18.27 17.46
N GLU A 3 -13.06 17.40 18.34
CA GLU A 3 -12.42 16.11 18.59
C GLU A 3 -12.61 15.21 17.36
N SER A 4 -11.54 14.53 16.97
CA SER A 4 -11.57 13.46 15.99
C SER A 4 -12.32 12.26 16.56
N PHE A 5 -13.04 11.52 15.72
CA PHE A 5 -13.68 10.29 16.17
C PHE A 5 -13.48 9.14 15.17
N LYS A 6 -13.42 7.92 15.71
CA LYS A 6 -13.19 6.69 14.94
C LYS A 6 -14.51 5.98 14.66
N TYR A 7 -14.83 5.79 13.38
CA TYR A 7 -16.00 5.01 12.95
C TYR A 7 -15.61 4.00 11.88
N LEU A 8 -15.92 2.72 12.14
CA LEU A 8 -15.55 1.57 11.28
C LEU A 8 -14.04 1.51 10.94
N GLY A 9 -13.19 2.00 11.85
CA GLY A 9 -11.74 2.05 11.63
C GLY A 9 -11.27 3.21 10.74
N ARG A 10 -12.16 4.14 10.38
CA ARG A 10 -11.84 5.43 9.77
C ARG A 10 -11.84 6.52 10.82
N PHE A 11 -10.85 7.41 10.79
CA PHE A 11 -10.91 8.66 11.55
C PHE A 11 -11.66 9.73 10.75
N PHE A 12 -12.52 10.45 11.45
CA PHE A 12 -13.24 11.60 10.94
C PHE A 12 -12.80 12.82 11.72
N ASP A 13 -12.09 13.71 11.04
CA ASP A 13 -11.67 15.01 11.56
C ASP A 13 -12.51 16.08 10.87
N PHE A 14 -12.97 17.07 11.65
CA PHE A 14 -13.67 18.23 11.11
C PHE A 14 -12.78 19.09 10.20
N ASP A 15 -11.47 19.06 10.44
CA ASP A 15 -10.47 19.77 9.64
C ASP A 15 -10.00 18.96 8.42
N THR A 16 -10.64 17.80 8.13
CA THR A 16 -10.26 16.90 7.02
C THR A 16 -8.77 16.51 7.05
N SER A 17 -8.18 16.53 8.25
CA SER A 17 -6.77 16.28 8.48
C SER A 17 -6.57 14.76 8.65
N ASP A 18 -5.97 14.08 7.68
CA ASP A 18 -5.73 12.63 7.80
C ASP A 18 -4.54 12.30 8.74
N HIS A 19 -4.18 13.19 9.67
CA HIS A 19 -2.95 13.08 10.47
C HIS A 19 -3.01 11.92 11.45
N GLU A 20 -4.13 11.74 12.17
CA GLU A 20 -4.27 10.68 13.16
C GLU A 20 -4.29 9.29 12.52
N HIS A 21 -5.01 9.14 11.40
CA HIS A 21 -5.04 7.88 10.65
C HIS A 21 -3.65 7.49 10.14
N LYS A 22 -2.87 8.46 9.67
CA LYS A 22 -1.49 8.23 9.23
C LYS A 22 -0.60 7.81 10.39
N SER A 23 -0.74 8.46 11.56
CA SER A 23 0.03 8.12 12.75
C SER A 23 -0.29 6.70 13.23
N GLU A 24 -1.57 6.33 13.32
CA GLU A 24 -1.99 4.96 13.71
C GLU A 24 -1.47 3.92 12.71
N LEU A 25 -1.58 4.19 11.40
CA LEU A 25 -1.07 3.28 10.37
C LEU A 25 0.44 3.09 10.48
N MET A 26 1.20 4.16 10.70
CA MET A 26 2.65 4.08 10.83
C MET A 26 3.05 3.33 12.11
N PHE A 27 2.36 3.57 13.22
CA PHE A 27 2.56 2.84 14.47
C PHE A 27 2.30 1.35 14.28
N LEU A 28 1.18 0.98 13.65
CA LEU A 28 0.83 -0.40 13.38
C LEU A 28 1.84 -1.09 12.45
N ILE A 29 2.34 -0.39 11.43
CA ILE A 29 3.39 -0.94 10.55
C ILE A 29 4.67 -1.19 11.34
N ASP A 30 5.09 -0.24 12.17
CA ASP A 30 6.33 -0.37 12.93
C ASP A 30 6.24 -1.48 13.98
N GLU A 31 5.12 -1.57 14.70
CA GLU A 31 4.81 -2.65 15.64
C GLU A 31 4.90 -4.02 14.96
N LEU A 32 4.16 -4.21 13.85
CA LEU A 32 4.14 -5.49 13.13
C LEU A 32 5.51 -5.86 12.55
N MET A 33 6.25 -4.90 12.01
CA MET A 33 7.56 -5.16 11.42
C MET A 33 8.62 -5.43 12.49
N SER A 34 8.56 -4.72 13.61
CA SER A 34 9.39 -4.95 14.80
C SER A 34 9.15 -6.35 15.35
N ASP A 35 7.90 -6.77 15.51
CA ASP A 35 7.54 -8.11 15.98
C ASP A 35 8.11 -9.22 15.09
N ILE A 36 8.04 -9.06 13.76
CA ILE A 36 8.63 -10.01 12.81
C ILE A 36 10.16 -10.00 12.91
N ASN A 37 10.74 -8.83 13.12
CA ASN A 37 12.19 -8.68 13.23
C ASN A 37 12.75 -9.44 14.44
N HIS A 38 12.09 -9.36 15.61
CA HIS A 38 12.53 -10.00 16.85
C HIS A 38 12.37 -11.53 16.88
N LYS A 39 11.48 -12.09 16.05
CA LYS A 39 11.30 -13.55 16.00
C LYS A 39 12.53 -14.25 15.38
N PRO A 40 12.99 -15.38 15.96
CA PRO A 40 14.12 -16.16 15.44
C PRO A 40 13.69 -17.01 14.23
N LEU A 41 13.26 -16.34 13.16
CA LEU A 41 12.84 -16.96 11.91
C LEU A 41 13.90 -16.79 10.84
N HIS A 42 13.99 -17.75 9.93
CA HIS A 42 14.78 -17.61 8.71
C HIS A 42 14.28 -16.40 7.88
N GLN A 43 15.20 -15.68 7.25
CA GLN A 43 14.97 -14.45 6.48
C GLN A 43 13.81 -14.61 5.49
N LYS A 44 13.81 -15.69 4.71
CA LYS A 44 12.72 -16.02 3.76
C LYS A 44 11.35 -16.13 4.44
N ASN A 45 11.27 -16.72 5.64
CA ASN A 45 10.01 -16.87 6.35
C ASN A 45 9.50 -15.53 6.88
N LYS A 46 10.38 -14.62 7.29
CA LYS A 46 10.02 -13.24 7.66
C LYS A 46 9.35 -12.51 6.49
N LEU A 47 9.84 -12.73 5.27
CA LEU A 47 9.28 -12.12 4.06
C LEU A 47 7.91 -12.71 3.68
N ILE A 48 7.74 -14.03 3.82
CA ILE A 48 6.43 -14.68 3.64
C ILE A 48 5.43 -14.14 4.66
N LEU A 49 5.87 -13.97 5.91
CA LEU A 49 5.04 -13.43 6.99
C LEU A 49 4.66 -11.97 6.70
N TYR A 50 5.59 -11.15 6.22
CA TYR A 50 5.28 -9.80 5.73
C TYR A 50 4.18 -9.83 4.65
N ASN A 51 4.36 -10.65 3.60
CA ASN A 51 3.44 -10.69 2.47
C ASN A 51 2.03 -11.18 2.86
N ARG A 52 1.94 -12.16 3.77
CA ARG A 52 0.64 -12.76 4.16
C ARG A 52 -0.03 -12.07 5.34
N TYR A 53 0.74 -11.64 6.33
CA TYR A 53 0.21 -11.12 7.58
C TYR A 53 0.19 -9.59 7.60
N VAL A 54 1.34 -8.94 7.39
CA VAL A 54 1.45 -7.47 7.46
C VAL A 54 0.61 -6.82 6.37
N LEU A 55 0.77 -7.24 5.12
CA LEU A 55 -0.02 -6.69 4.01
C LEU A 55 -1.53 -6.86 4.22
N SER A 56 -1.96 -7.99 4.79
CA SER A 56 -3.37 -8.23 5.07
C SER A 56 -3.90 -7.32 6.18
N LYS A 57 -3.12 -7.08 7.24
CA LYS A 57 -3.49 -6.17 8.33
C LYS A 57 -3.60 -4.72 7.88
N ILE A 58 -2.64 -4.25 7.07
CA ILE A 58 -2.69 -2.87 6.55
C ILE A 58 -3.78 -2.68 5.48
N SER A 59 -4.21 -3.75 4.80
CA SER A 59 -5.17 -3.67 3.68
C SER A 59 -6.43 -2.89 4.02
N TRP A 60 -6.96 -3.06 5.24
CA TRP A 60 -8.15 -2.33 5.68
C TRP A 60 -7.89 -0.83 5.76
N HIS A 61 -6.82 -0.41 6.44
CA HIS A 61 -6.43 0.99 6.56
C HIS A 61 -6.15 1.65 5.20
N LEU A 62 -5.62 0.87 4.25
CA LEU A 62 -5.36 1.30 2.88
C LEU A 62 -6.64 1.41 2.02
N THR A 63 -7.70 0.72 2.40
CA THR A 63 -9.01 0.77 1.72
C THR A 63 -9.86 1.92 2.23
N VAL A 64 -9.80 2.18 3.53
CA VAL A 64 -10.75 3.07 4.21
C VAL A 64 -10.32 4.55 4.16
N SER A 65 -9.01 4.82 4.11
CA SER A 65 -8.49 6.19 4.09
C SER A 65 -8.07 6.61 2.68
N PRO A 66 -8.35 7.87 2.26
CA PRO A 66 -7.88 8.42 1.00
C PRO A 66 -6.39 8.78 1.08
N LEU A 67 -5.52 7.76 1.20
CA LEU A 67 -4.09 7.97 1.21
C LEU A 67 -3.58 8.31 -0.19
N SER A 68 -2.78 9.37 -0.31
CA SER A 68 -2.09 9.68 -1.56
C SER A 68 -1.07 8.57 -1.91
N LYS A 69 -1.00 8.22 -3.19
CA LYS A 69 -0.01 7.25 -3.70
C LYS A 69 1.42 7.64 -3.30
N THR A 70 1.73 8.94 -3.33
CA THR A 70 3.04 9.51 -2.99
C THR A 70 3.44 9.24 -1.54
N LEU A 71 2.54 9.52 -0.59
CA LEU A 71 2.79 9.33 0.84
C LEU A 71 3.17 7.89 1.15
N VAL A 72 2.50 6.94 0.50
CA VAL A 72 2.76 5.52 0.71
C VAL A 72 4.09 5.13 0.08
N THR A 73 4.35 5.58 -1.14
CA THR A 73 5.59 5.23 -1.84
C THR A 73 6.83 5.79 -1.17
N GLU A 74 6.72 6.94 -0.51
CA GLU A 74 7.85 7.61 0.13
C GLU A 74 7.98 7.22 1.60
N THR A 75 6.86 7.17 2.34
CA THR A 75 6.90 6.96 3.80
C THR A 75 6.81 5.48 4.14
N ILE A 76 5.70 4.83 3.78
CA ILE A 76 5.42 3.44 4.17
C ILE A 76 6.41 2.47 3.54
N ASN A 77 6.64 2.61 2.24
CA ASN A 77 7.61 1.79 1.53
C ASN A 77 9.03 2.01 2.08
N SER A 78 9.41 3.22 2.51
CA SER A 78 10.73 3.47 3.08
C SER A 78 10.95 2.67 4.38
N VAL A 79 9.99 2.73 5.31
CA VAL A 79 10.05 1.97 6.57
C VAL A 79 10.13 0.47 6.29
N ILE A 80 9.23 -0.06 5.47
CA ILE A 80 9.21 -1.49 5.12
C ILE A 80 10.53 -1.91 4.45
N ASN A 81 11.06 -1.09 3.54
CA ASN A 81 12.30 -1.35 2.84
C ASN A 81 13.50 -1.42 3.80
N GLN A 82 13.54 -0.62 4.86
CA GLN A 82 14.61 -0.68 5.86
C GLN A 82 14.65 -2.05 6.56
N TYR A 83 13.49 -2.55 6.99
CA TYR A 83 13.38 -3.87 7.59
C TYR A 83 13.72 -5.01 6.61
N ILE A 84 13.22 -4.94 5.37
CA ILE A 84 13.52 -5.95 4.35
C ILE A 84 15.02 -5.97 4.02
N ARG A 85 15.68 -4.80 3.91
CA ARG A 85 17.13 -4.71 3.73
C ARG A 85 17.88 -5.35 4.88
N LYS A 86 17.46 -5.07 6.12
CA LYS A 86 18.06 -5.66 7.33
C LYS A 86 17.92 -7.18 7.33
N TRP A 87 16.75 -7.71 6.96
CA TRP A 87 16.54 -9.15 6.91
C TRP A 87 17.35 -9.82 5.82
N LEU A 88 17.45 -9.22 4.63
CA LEU A 88 18.18 -9.80 3.50
C LEU A 88 19.67 -9.44 3.47
N GLU A 89 20.15 -8.70 4.47
CA GLU A 89 21.54 -8.22 4.58
C GLU A 89 21.99 -7.44 3.33
N ILE A 90 21.07 -6.68 2.74
CA ILE A 90 21.33 -5.92 1.52
C ILE A 90 21.86 -4.53 1.91
N PRO A 91 22.96 -4.06 1.29
CA PRO A 91 23.48 -2.72 1.55
C PRO A 91 22.46 -1.65 1.16
N ILE A 92 22.57 -0.46 1.75
CA ILE A 92 21.66 0.67 1.50
C ILE A 92 21.58 1.02 0.00
N SER A 93 22.69 0.89 -0.73
CA SER A 93 22.79 1.11 -2.17
C SER A 93 22.24 -0.04 -3.04
N GLY A 94 21.88 -1.19 -2.45
CA GLY A 94 21.37 -2.33 -3.19
C GLY A 94 19.96 -2.09 -3.75
N THR A 95 19.68 -2.58 -4.95
CA THR A 95 18.39 -2.36 -5.62
C THR A 95 17.34 -3.36 -5.13
N LEU A 96 16.41 -2.89 -4.29
CA LEU A 96 15.27 -3.71 -3.83
C LEU A 96 14.27 -4.06 -4.95
N SER A 97 14.34 -3.38 -6.09
CA SER A 97 13.47 -3.68 -7.24
C SER A 97 13.57 -5.15 -7.65
N ASN A 98 14.76 -5.75 -7.55
CA ASN A 98 15.00 -7.14 -7.93
C ASN A 98 14.30 -8.16 -7.02
N ILE A 99 14.00 -7.79 -5.77
CA ILE A 99 13.29 -8.65 -4.81
C ILE A 99 11.78 -8.67 -5.11
N TYR A 100 11.26 -7.52 -5.53
CA TYR A 100 9.85 -7.33 -5.89
C TYR A 100 9.51 -7.82 -7.31
N LEU A 101 10.49 -8.25 -8.12
CA LEU A 101 10.24 -8.81 -9.45
C LEU A 101 9.43 -10.11 -9.34
N THR A 102 8.40 -10.28 -10.16
CA THR A 102 7.59 -11.53 -10.17
C THR A 102 8.10 -12.55 -11.19
N HIS A 103 9.25 -12.32 -11.83
CA HIS A 103 9.56 -13.00 -13.10
C HIS A 103 11.03 -13.37 -13.34
N ASN A 104 11.73 -13.88 -12.34
CA ASN A 104 12.98 -14.65 -12.56
C ASN A 104 13.14 -15.71 -11.48
N LYS A 105 13.86 -16.80 -11.77
CA LYS A 105 14.12 -17.95 -10.86
C LYS A 105 14.74 -17.60 -9.49
N ILE A 106 14.99 -16.31 -9.22
CA ILE A 106 15.68 -15.74 -8.05
C ILE A 106 14.73 -14.84 -7.22
N SER A 107 13.54 -14.49 -7.71
CA SER A 107 12.64 -13.59 -7.01
C SER A 107 11.89 -14.23 -5.85
N LEU A 108 11.63 -13.47 -4.79
CA LEU A 108 10.95 -13.94 -3.57
C LEU A 108 9.41 -13.74 -3.61
N ASP A 109 8.85 -13.32 -4.75
CA ASP A 109 7.40 -13.09 -4.96
C ASP A 109 6.75 -12.24 -3.85
N ILE A 110 7.43 -11.15 -3.49
CA ILE A 110 7.00 -10.23 -2.44
C ILE A 110 6.32 -9.03 -3.10
N LEU A 111 5.20 -8.61 -2.53
CA LEU A 111 4.48 -7.44 -3.01
C LEU A 111 4.91 -6.19 -2.22
N PRO A 112 5.26 -5.09 -2.92
CA PRO A 112 5.45 -3.81 -2.25
C PRO A 112 4.10 -3.27 -1.76
N ALA A 113 4.11 -2.52 -0.66
CA ALA A 113 2.87 -1.97 -0.08
C ALA A 113 2.12 -1.04 -1.04
N SER A 114 2.84 -0.33 -1.91
CA SER A 114 2.26 0.50 -2.97
C SER A 114 1.39 -0.30 -3.96
N VAL A 115 1.78 -1.52 -4.34
CA VAL A 115 0.96 -2.39 -5.20
C VAL A 115 -0.31 -2.81 -4.46
N LYS A 116 -0.20 -3.10 -3.17
CA LYS A 116 -1.34 -3.48 -2.34
C LYS A 116 -2.38 -2.36 -2.24
N ILE A 117 -1.96 -1.10 -2.17
CA ILE A 117 -2.89 0.04 -2.18
C ILE A 117 -3.69 0.13 -3.46
N ILE A 118 -3.02 -0.01 -4.60
CA ILE A 118 -3.71 0.06 -5.90
C ILE A 118 -4.83 -0.99 -5.93
N GLN A 119 -4.55 -2.20 -5.46
CA GLN A 119 -5.56 -3.26 -5.35
C GLN A 119 -6.71 -2.89 -4.41
N CYS A 120 -6.41 -2.39 -3.21
CA CYS A 120 -7.41 -1.96 -2.22
C CYS A 120 -8.32 -0.85 -2.77
N GLN A 121 -7.73 0.15 -3.43
CA GLN A 121 -8.45 1.27 -4.01
C GLN A 121 -9.31 0.84 -5.20
N THR A 122 -8.84 -0.09 -6.04
CA THR A 122 -9.66 -0.68 -7.10
C THR A 122 -10.85 -1.45 -6.55
N VAL A 123 -10.65 -2.24 -5.48
CA VAL A 123 -11.75 -2.98 -4.83
C VAL A 123 -12.80 -2.01 -4.28
N LEU A 124 -12.37 -0.93 -3.61
CA LEU A 124 -13.27 0.11 -3.12
C LEU A 124 -14.08 0.72 -4.26
N ARG A 125 -13.42 1.09 -5.36
CA ARG A 125 -14.09 1.68 -6.53
C ARG A 125 -15.09 0.73 -7.17
N ASN A 126 -14.76 -0.56 -7.25
CA ASN A 126 -15.69 -1.56 -7.75
C ASN A 126 -16.91 -1.68 -6.84
N ALA A 127 -16.73 -1.64 -5.52
CA ALA A 127 -17.85 -1.64 -4.57
C ALA A 127 -18.77 -0.42 -4.73
N LEU A 128 -18.21 0.77 -5.02
CA LEU A 128 -19.01 1.96 -5.33
C LEU A 128 -19.81 1.78 -6.63
N LYS A 129 -19.20 1.18 -7.65
CA LYS A 129 -19.83 0.92 -8.96
C LYS A 129 -20.98 -0.10 -8.88
N THR A 130 -20.82 -1.15 -8.08
CA THR A 130 -21.80 -2.24 -7.93
C THR A 130 -22.79 -2.03 -6.79
N SER A 131 -22.69 -0.91 -6.07
CA SER A 131 -23.58 -0.59 -4.96
C SER A 131 -25.06 -0.57 -5.39
N PRO A 132 -25.97 -1.12 -4.57
CA PRO A 132 -27.41 -1.07 -4.83
C PRO A 132 -28.02 0.32 -4.61
N ASN A 133 -27.32 1.23 -3.90
CA ASN A 133 -27.81 2.57 -3.61
C ASN A 133 -27.49 3.53 -4.77
N ASP A 134 -28.52 4.15 -5.34
CA ASP A 134 -28.39 5.08 -6.46
C ASP A 134 -27.53 6.30 -6.13
N SER A 135 -27.60 6.84 -4.91
CA SER A 135 -26.77 7.99 -4.50
C SER A 135 -25.27 7.66 -4.50
N ILE A 136 -24.91 6.43 -4.11
CA ILE A 136 -23.51 5.97 -4.10
C ILE A 136 -23.03 5.74 -5.54
N LYS A 137 -23.91 5.24 -6.40
CA LYS A 137 -23.63 5.03 -7.82
C LYS A 137 -23.44 6.35 -8.57
N GLU A 138 -24.24 7.36 -8.21
CA GLU A 138 -24.09 8.72 -8.72
C GLU A 138 -22.77 9.34 -8.30
N LEU A 139 -22.34 9.12 -7.05
CA LEU A 139 -21.01 9.53 -6.59
C LEU A 139 -19.89 8.85 -7.40
N TRP A 140 -20.00 7.56 -7.71
CA TRP A 140 -19.04 6.92 -8.61
C TRP A 140 -19.03 7.58 -10.00
N LYS A 141 -20.20 7.84 -10.58
CA LYS A 141 -20.34 8.49 -11.92
C LYS A 141 -19.75 9.89 -11.93
N SER A 142 -19.99 10.70 -10.90
CA SER A 142 -19.45 12.06 -10.80
C SER A 142 -17.92 12.03 -10.71
N THR A 143 -17.37 11.07 -9.97
CA THR A 143 -15.93 10.95 -9.81
C THR A 143 -15.25 10.32 -11.04
N PHE A 144 -15.92 9.44 -11.79
CA PHE A 144 -15.38 8.72 -12.97
C PHE A 144 -14.80 9.64 -14.05
N ASN A 145 -15.40 10.82 -14.26
CA ASN A 145 -14.97 11.75 -15.31
C ASN A 145 -13.70 12.56 -14.94
N HIS A 146 -13.22 12.45 -13.70
CA HIS A 146 -12.01 13.16 -13.28
C HIS A 146 -10.74 12.40 -13.69
N THR A 147 -9.84 13.09 -14.39
CA THR A 147 -8.54 12.58 -14.89
C THR A 147 -7.57 12.14 -13.78
N ASN A 148 -7.85 12.50 -12.52
CA ASN A 148 -7.00 12.19 -11.37
C ASN A 148 -7.25 10.80 -10.75
N ILE A 149 -8.10 9.98 -11.35
CA ILE A 149 -8.47 8.68 -10.78
C ILE A 149 -7.91 7.54 -11.61
N GLN A 150 -6.95 6.82 -11.03
CA GLN A 150 -6.17 5.80 -11.73
C GLN A 150 -6.70 4.36 -11.57
N TYR A 151 -7.73 4.11 -10.74
CA TYR A 151 -7.92 2.78 -10.13
C TYR A 151 -9.16 1.98 -10.58
N ASP A 152 -9.84 2.32 -11.68
CA ASP A 152 -11.05 1.59 -12.11
C ASP A 152 -10.78 0.26 -12.84
N ILE A 153 -9.57 0.05 -13.35
CA ILE A 153 -9.22 -1.17 -14.08
C ILE A 153 -8.58 -2.15 -13.10
N TYR A 154 -9.22 -3.30 -12.89
CA TYR A 154 -8.59 -4.41 -12.18
C TYR A 154 -7.47 -4.99 -13.05
N ASN A 155 -6.26 -4.60 -12.72
CA ASN A 155 -5.05 -5.18 -13.28
C ASN A 155 -4.64 -6.36 -12.39
N SER A 156 -4.22 -7.47 -13.00
CA SER A 156 -3.69 -8.60 -12.23
C SER A 156 -2.50 -8.15 -11.37
N THR A 157 -2.25 -8.82 -10.25
CA THR A 157 -1.10 -8.53 -9.37
C THR A 157 0.22 -8.44 -10.16
N LYS A 158 0.35 -9.27 -11.21
CA LYS A 158 1.50 -9.27 -12.12
C LYS A 158 1.60 -7.98 -12.93
N GLU A 159 0.49 -7.50 -13.46
CA GLU A 159 0.42 -6.26 -14.25
C GLU A 159 0.61 -5.02 -13.39
N VAL A 160 0.01 -4.97 -12.19
CA VAL A 160 0.20 -3.84 -11.26
C VAL A 160 1.66 -3.73 -10.84
N SER A 161 2.31 -4.85 -10.53
CA SER A 161 3.75 -4.88 -10.22
C SER A 161 4.59 -4.40 -11.40
N ARG A 162 4.27 -4.77 -12.65
CA ARG A 162 4.96 -4.27 -13.84
C ARG A 162 4.79 -2.76 -14.04
N ILE A 163 3.56 -2.25 -13.94
CA ILE A 163 3.27 -0.82 -14.07
C ILE A 163 4.04 -0.03 -13.01
N PHE A 164 4.03 -0.50 -11.76
CA PHE A 164 4.78 0.14 -10.67
C PHE A 164 6.30 0.18 -10.94
N ILE A 165 6.86 -0.87 -11.55
CA ILE A 165 8.27 -0.90 -11.93
C ILE A 165 8.56 0.06 -13.09
N LEU A 166 7.67 0.14 -14.09
CA LEU A 166 7.80 1.05 -15.22
C LEU A 166 7.72 2.51 -14.78
N ASP A 167 6.77 2.87 -13.91
CA ASP A 167 6.66 4.19 -13.28
C ASP A 167 7.99 4.60 -12.61
N LYS A 168 8.63 3.67 -11.87
CA LYS A 168 9.92 3.94 -11.24
C LYS A 168 11.04 4.13 -12.26
N LYS A 169 11.11 3.33 -13.33
CA LYS A 169 12.15 3.45 -14.36
C LYS A 169 12.07 4.79 -15.12
N ILE A 170 10.86 5.28 -15.38
CA ILE A 170 10.65 6.55 -16.07
C ILE A 170 11.19 7.72 -15.22
N ASN A 171 10.94 7.70 -13.91
CA ASN A 171 11.44 8.75 -12.99
C ASN A 171 12.97 8.77 -12.81
N PHE A 172 13.69 7.68 -13.14
CA PHE A 172 15.16 7.66 -13.11
C PHE A 172 15.81 8.15 -14.41
N ASN A 173 15.06 8.22 -15.52
CA ASN A 173 15.58 8.66 -16.82
C ASN A 173 15.33 10.15 -17.10
N THR A 174 14.67 10.87 -16.19
CA THR A 174 14.36 12.31 -16.31
C THR A 174 15.20 13.19 -15.38
N VAL A 175 16.36 12.69 -14.93
CA VAL A 175 17.38 13.46 -14.20
C VAL A 175 18.70 13.37 -14.95
#